data_AF-A0A956AEU6-F1
#
_entry.id   AF-A0A956AEU6-F1
#
_cell.length_a   1.000
_cell.length_b   1.000
_cell.length_c   1.000
_cell.angle_alpha   90.00
_cell.angle_beta   90.00
_cell.angle_gamma   90.00
#
_symmetry.space_group_name_H-M   'P 1'
#
loop_
_entity.id
_entity.type
_entity.pdbx_description
1 polymer ?
#
loop_
_entity_poly.entity_id
_entity_poly.type
_entity_poly.pdbx_seq_one_letter_code
_entity_poly.pdbx_strand_id
1 'polypeptide(L)'
;MTTKANITALTDEELMTRYQKGDTSAFEALLDRYHRPIYNLILRMIGQRELAEDLLQDTFIRVINGAASFTQQARFKTWLYTIARNISIDAMRKRKYRRARSLDEPMNGEEGRTMVETIGSDEPTSDRRVDDQRFKGRLEEALAALSDEQREVFVMRQFDGLAFKEIAEVVGTSENTIKSRMRYALENLRAALKDFYP
;
A
#
# COMPACT_ATOMS: atom_id res chain seq x y z
N MET A 1 -32.15 5.26 -14.12
CA MET A 1 -30.95 6.10 -13.91
C MET A 1 -30.72 6.21 -12.41
N THR A 2 -29.72 5.53 -11.87
CA THR A 2 -29.36 5.68 -10.45
C THR A 2 -28.56 6.98 -10.33
N THR A 3 -29.07 7.97 -9.57
CA THR A 3 -28.36 9.23 -9.33
C THR A 3 -27.01 8.97 -8.64
N LYS A 4 -25.94 9.69 -9.02
CA LYS A 4 -24.59 9.59 -8.42
C LYS A 4 -24.58 9.57 -6.88
N ALA A 5 -25.49 10.29 -6.22
CA ALA A 5 -25.60 10.30 -4.76
C ALA A 5 -25.94 8.93 -4.13
N ASN A 6 -26.59 8.03 -4.88
CA ASN A 6 -26.99 6.71 -4.40
C ASN A 6 -25.88 5.66 -4.61
N ILE A 7 -24.94 5.90 -5.53
CA ILE A 7 -23.88 4.93 -5.85
C ILE A 7 -22.77 4.93 -4.79
N THR A 8 -22.45 6.09 -4.23
CA THR A 8 -21.39 6.25 -3.23
C THR A 8 -21.77 5.69 -1.86
N ALA A 9 -23.03 5.33 -1.63
CA ALA A 9 -23.51 4.72 -0.38
C ALA A 9 -23.48 3.18 -0.41
N LEU A 10 -23.33 2.57 -1.59
CA LEU A 10 -23.31 1.11 -1.74
C LEU A 10 -22.05 0.49 -1.15
N THR A 11 -22.14 -0.75 -0.72
CA THR A 11 -20.95 -1.53 -0.32
C THR A 11 -20.06 -1.80 -1.53
N ASP A 12 -18.81 -2.17 -1.29
CA ASP A 12 -17.88 -2.47 -2.38
C ASP A 12 -18.33 -3.71 -3.17
N GLU A 13 -18.90 -4.70 -2.49
CA GLU A 13 -19.45 -5.90 -3.11
C GLU A 13 -20.68 -5.60 -3.98
N GLU A 14 -21.55 -4.67 -3.55
CA GLU A 14 -22.69 -4.21 -4.32
C GLU A 14 -22.25 -3.45 -5.58
N LEU A 15 -21.26 -2.56 -5.46
CA LEU A 15 -20.65 -1.86 -6.58
C LEU A 15 -20.05 -2.86 -7.58
N MET A 16 -19.31 -3.85 -7.09
CA MET A 16 -18.70 -4.86 -7.94
C MET A 16 -19.76 -5.69 -8.69
N THR A 17 -20.86 -6.03 -8.02
CA THR A 17 -21.98 -6.75 -8.63
C THR A 17 -22.67 -5.92 -9.72
N ARG A 18 -22.80 -4.61 -9.53
CA ARG A 18 -23.34 -3.71 -10.56
C ARG A 18 -22.39 -3.58 -11.73
N TYR A 19 -21.09 -3.46 -11.47
CA TYR A 19 -20.08 -3.40 -12.52
C TYR A 19 -20.08 -4.68 -13.38
N GLN A 20 -20.20 -5.86 -12.77
CA GLN A 20 -20.36 -7.14 -13.49
C GLN A 20 -21.59 -7.16 -14.43
N LYS A 21 -22.61 -6.33 -14.17
CA LYS A 21 -23.81 -6.17 -15.00
C LYS A 21 -23.68 -5.04 -16.05
N GLY A 22 -22.50 -4.44 -16.19
CA GLY A 22 -22.20 -3.39 -17.17
C GLY A 22 -22.35 -1.96 -16.67
N ASP A 23 -22.59 -1.73 -15.38
CA ASP A 23 -22.65 -0.37 -14.80
C ASP A 23 -21.23 0.16 -14.53
N THR A 24 -20.66 0.89 -15.50
CA THR A 24 -19.31 1.46 -15.40
C THR A 24 -19.18 2.47 -14.26
N SER A 25 -20.26 3.17 -13.90
CA SER A 25 -20.24 4.14 -12.81
C SER A 25 -20.01 3.49 -11.44
N ALA A 26 -20.33 2.20 -11.31
CA ALA A 26 -20.04 1.44 -10.10
C ALA A 26 -18.54 1.17 -9.93
N PHE A 27 -17.82 0.94 -11.03
CA PHE A 27 -16.36 0.81 -10.99
C PHE A 27 -15.67 2.14 -10.73
N GLU A 28 -16.17 3.24 -11.29
CA GLU A 28 -15.67 4.60 -10.97
C GLU A 28 -15.73 4.85 -9.46
N ALA A 29 -16.83 4.48 -8.79
CA ALA A 29 -16.95 4.62 -7.34
C ALA A 29 -15.95 3.74 -6.56
N LEU A 30 -15.66 2.52 -7.04
CA LEU A 30 -14.61 1.68 -6.45
C LEU A 30 -13.22 2.27 -6.66
N LEU A 31 -12.95 2.79 -7.87
CA LEU A 31 -11.69 3.44 -8.20
C LEU A 31 -11.47 4.67 -7.30
N ASP A 32 -12.46 5.55 -7.16
CA ASP A 32 -12.37 6.73 -6.30
C ASP A 32 -12.08 6.37 -4.83
N ARG A 33 -12.72 5.29 -4.31
CA ARG A 33 -12.49 4.80 -2.95
C ARG A 33 -11.09 4.27 -2.72
N TYR A 34 -10.55 3.55 -3.70
CA TYR A 34 -9.35 2.74 -3.51
C TYR A 34 -8.10 3.24 -4.22
N HIS A 35 -8.21 4.20 -5.14
CA HIS A 35 -7.06 4.73 -5.87
C HIS A 35 -5.95 5.17 -4.92
N ARG A 36 -6.29 6.03 -3.95
CA ARG A 36 -5.31 6.58 -3.01
C ARG A 36 -4.80 5.55 -1.99
N PRO A 37 -5.65 4.73 -1.32
CA PRO A 37 -5.15 3.67 -0.46
C PRO A 37 -4.20 2.70 -1.16
N ILE A 38 -4.55 2.23 -2.36
CA ILE A 38 -3.72 1.27 -3.11
C ILE A 38 -2.43 1.93 -3.61
N TYR A 39 -2.49 3.16 -4.12
CA TYR A 39 -1.30 3.91 -4.48
C TYR A 39 -0.32 4.01 -3.31
N ASN A 40 -0.83 4.42 -2.15
CA ASN A 40 0.00 4.60 -0.96
C ASN A 40 0.58 3.28 -0.44
N LEU A 41 -0.18 2.18 -0.50
CA LEU A 41 0.33 0.84 -0.19
C LEU A 41 1.52 0.51 -1.09
N ILE A 42 1.35 0.62 -2.40
CA ILE A 42 2.37 0.30 -3.40
C ILE A 42 3.60 1.20 -3.20
N LEU A 43 3.40 2.51 -3.02
CA LEU A 43 4.46 3.48 -2.80
C LEU A 43 5.28 3.14 -1.55
N ARG A 44 4.64 2.76 -0.43
CA ARG A 44 5.33 2.37 0.80
C ARG A 44 6.07 1.04 0.68
N MET A 45 5.62 0.14 -0.18
CA MET A 45 6.32 -1.12 -0.46
C MET A 45 7.53 -0.90 -1.38
N ILE A 46 7.44 -0.01 -2.35
CA ILE A 46 8.45 0.11 -3.43
C ILE A 46 9.41 1.28 -3.22
N GLY A 47 8.92 2.39 -2.67
CA GLY A 47 9.67 3.62 -2.48
C GLY A 47 10.09 4.29 -3.79
N GLN A 48 9.28 4.21 -4.85
CA GLN A 48 9.52 4.92 -6.10
C GLN A 48 8.17 5.34 -6.69
N ARG A 49 7.97 6.63 -6.96
CA ARG A 49 6.66 7.19 -7.32
C ARG A 49 6.21 6.75 -8.70
N GLU A 50 7.09 6.85 -9.70
CA GLU A 50 6.79 6.52 -11.08
C GLU A 50 6.39 5.05 -11.20
N LEU A 51 7.18 4.18 -10.55
CA LEU A 51 6.86 2.75 -10.52
C LEU A 51 5.57 2.48 -9.72
N ALA A 52 5.28 3.24 -8.66
CA ALA A 52 4.04 3.07 -7.92
C ALA A 52 2.79 3.43 -8.75
N GLU A 53 2.87 4.47 -9.59
CA GLU A 53 1.81 4.84 -10.53
C GLU A 53 1.57 3.76 -11.58
N ASP A 54 2.63 3.22 -12.18
CA ASP A 54 2.54 2.13 -13.16
C ASP A 54 1.87 0.89 -12.55
N LEU A 55 2.30 0.48 -11.35
CA LEU A 55 1.75 -0.70 -10.70
C LEU A 55 0.33 -0.49 -10.17
N LEU A 56 -0.05 0.76 -9.86
CA LEU A 56 -1.44 1.11 -9.54
C LEU A 56 -2.34 0.87 -10.74
N GLN A 57 -1.92 1.32 -11.93
CA GLN A 57 -2.66 1.08 -13.18
C GLN A 57 -2.78 -0.43 -13.45
N ASP A 58 -1.67 -1.17 -13.36
CA ASP A 58 -1.67 -2.63 -13.51
C ASP A 58 -2.64 -3.30 -12.53
N THR A 59 -2.73 -2.79 -11.30
CA THR A 59 -3.65 -3.30 -10.27
C THR A 59 -5.09 -3.16 -10.73
N PHE A 60 -5.52 -1.97 -11.14
CA PHE A 60 -6.90 -1.76 -11.58
C PHE A 60 -7.22 -2.43 -12.91
N ILE A 61 -6.25 -2.56 -13.82
CA ILE A 61 -6.40 -3.39 -15.03
C ILE A 61 -6.67 -4.86 -14.66
N ARG A 62 -5.94 -5.42 -13.67
CA ARG A 62 -6.22 -6.78 -13.19
C ARG A 62 -7.57 -6.90 -12.50
N VAL A 63 -8.03 -5.87 -11.80
CA VAL A 63 -9.38 -5.84 -11.21
C VAL A 63 -10.45 -5.87 -12.29
N ILE A 64 -10.31 -5.05 -13.33
CA ILE A 64 -11.21 -5.02 -14.50
C ILE A 64 -11.25 -6.39 -15.18
N ASN A 65 -10.08 -6.97 -15.49
CA ASN A 65 -10.00 -8.27 -16.16
C ASN A 65 -10.48 -9.42 -15.27
N GLY A 66 -10.29 -9.32 -13.96
CA GLY A 66 -10.75 -10.29 -12.95
C GLY A 66 -12.19 -10.06 -12.50
N ALA A 67 -12.89 -9.05 -13.04
CA ALA A 67 -14.17 -8.64 -12.53
C ALA A 67 -15.22 -9.75 -12.59
N ALA A 68 -15.23 -10.51 -13.68
CA ALA A 68 -16.17 -11.60 -13.89
C ALA A 68 -15.95 -12.79 -12.93
N SER A 69 -14.74 -12.97 -12.39
CA SER A 69 -14.43 -14.07 -11.47
C SER A 69 -14.59 -13.71 -9.99
N PHE A 70 -14.81 -12.43 -9.68
CA PHE A 70 -15.10 -12.00 -8.31
C PHE A 70 -16.43 -12.57 -7.82
N THR A 71 -16.42 -13.21 -6.65
CA THR A 71 -17.62 -13.72 -5.98
C THR A 71 -17.86 -12.94 -4.69
N GLN A 72 -19.12 -12.69 -4.35
CA GLN A 72 -19.49 -11.95 -3.12
C GLN A 72 -19.09 -12.67 -1.81
N GLN A 73 -18.61 -13.91 -1.89
CA GLN A 73 -18.06 -14.63 -0.73
C GLN A 73 -16.71 -14.04 -0.29
N ALA A 74 -15.98 -13.40 -1.20
CA ALA A 74 -14.76 -12.67 -0.90
C ALA A 74 -15.08 -11.21 -0.61
N ARG A 75 -14.41 -10.62 0.39
CA ARG A 75 -14.44 -9.17 0.61
C ARG A 75 -13.64 -8.48 -0.48
N PHE A 76 -14.24 -7.52 -1.17
CA PHE A 76 -13.59 -6.80 -2.28
C PHE A 76 -12.29 -6.14 -1.82
N LYS A 77 -12.30 -5.51 -0.63
CA LYS A 77 -11.10 -4.91 -0.04
C LYS A 77 -9.95 -5.90 0.06
N THR A 78 -10.17 -7.07 0.67
CA THR A 78 -9.13 -8.12 0.78
C THR A 78 -8.64 -8.55 -0.60
N TRP A 79 -9.56 -8.81 -1.54
CA TRP A 79 -9.22 -9.24 -2.89
C TRP A 79 -8.35 -8.22 -3.65
N LEU A 80 -8.73 -6.94 -3.59
CA LEU A 80 -7.97 -5.84 -4.19
C LEU A 80 -6.58 -5.71 -3.60
N TYR A 81 -6.46 -5.75 -2.28
CA TYR A 81 -5.17 -5.68 -1.58
C TYR A 81 -4.28 -6.88 -1.95
N THR A 82 -4.84 -8.08 -2.14
CA THR A 82 -4.10 -9.25 -2.63
C THR A 82 -3.52 -9.00 -4.03
N ILE A 83 -4.31 -8.44 -4.95
CA ILE A 83 -3.84 -8.11 -6.31
C ILE A 83 -2.69 -7.10 -6.25
N ALA A 84 -2.89 -5.98 -5.54
CA ALA A 84 -1.91 -4.92 -5.39
C ALA A 84 -0.59 -5.43 -4.76
N ARG A 85 -0.71 -6.25 -3.71
CA ARG A 85 0.43 -6.88 -3.04
C ARG A 85 1.20 -7.77 -4.00
N ASN A 86 0.53 -8.66 -4.71
CA ASN A 86 1.18 -9.61 -5.62
C ASN A 86 1.98 -8.89 -6.71
N ILE A 87 1.37 -7.86 -7.32
CA ILE A 87 2.05 -6.99 -8.30
C ILE A 87 3.30 -6.34 -7.68
N SER A 88 3.17 -5.77 -6.48
CA SER A 88 4.27 -5.10 -5.78
C SER A 88 5.42 -6.06 -5.48
N ILE A 89 5.11 -7.27 -4.98
CA ILE A 89 6.10 -8.31 -4.68
C ILE A 89 6.82 -8.77 -5.95
N ASP A 90 6.11 -8.95 -7.05
CA ASP A 90 6.70 -9.31 -8.35
C ASP A 90 7.65 -8.22 -8.85
N ALA A 91 7.27 -6.95 -8.73
CA ALA A 91 8.11 -5.82 -9.11
C ALA A 91 9.40 -5.74 -8.26
N MET A 92 9.28 -5.91 -6.94
CA MET A 92 10.43 -5.93 -6.03
C MET A 92 11.39 -7.09 -6.34
N ARG A 93 10.87 -8.29 -6.62
CA ARG A 93 11.67 -9.45 -7.02
C ARG A 93 12.43 -9.20 -8.32
N LYS A 94 11.75 -8.66 -9.34
CA LYS A 94 12.39 -8.28 -10.63
C LYS A 94 13.49 -7.24 -10.44
N ARG A 95 13.28 -6.23 -9.58
CA ARG A 95 14.28 -5.21 -9.27
C ARG A 95 15.51 -5.80 -8.57
N LYS A 96 15.31 -6.66 -7.56
CA LYS A 96 16.40 -7.35 -6.87
C LYS A 96 17.24 -8.21 -7.83
N TYR A 97 16.58 -8.90 -8.76
CA TYR A 97 17.25 -9.70 -9.78
C TYR A 97 18.07 -8.87 -10.77
N ARG A 98 17.52 -7.75 -11.27
CA ARG A 98 18.26 -6.81 -12.14
C ARG A 98 19.51 -6.27 -11.45
N ARG A 99 19.38 -5.87 -10.18
CA ARG A 99 20.51 -5.38 -9.37
C ARG A 99 21.61 -6.43 -9.16
N ALA A 100 21.24 -7.70 -8.99
CA ALA A 100 22.22 -8.77 -8.83
C ALA A 100 23.01 -9.08 -10.12
N ARG A 101 22.48 -8.72 -11.29
CA ARG A 101 23.13 -8.94 -12.60
C ARG A 101 23.93 -7.74 -13.11
N SER A 102 23.58 -6.52 -12.70
CA SER A 102 24.28 -5.28 -13.08
C SER A 102 25.31 -4.88 -12.00
N LEU A 103 26.36 -5.69 -11.83
CA LEU A 103 27.46 -5.39 -10.90
C LEU A 103 28.43 -4.31 -11.44
N ASP A 104 28.33 -3.95 -12.72
CA ASP A 104 29.25 -3.04 -13.43
C ASP A 104 28.66 -1.64 -13.73
N GLU A 105 27.40 -1.37 -13.35
CA GLU A 105 26.75 -0.09 -13.68
C GLU A 105 26.83 0.88 -12.48
N PRO A 106 27.52 2.02 -12.62
CA PRO A 106 27.63 2.98 -11.54
C PRO A 106 26.26 3.54 -11.17
N MET A 107 26.11 3.74 -9.87
CA MET A 107 24.90 4.17 -9.17
C MET A 107 24.30 5.46 -9.77
N ASN A 108 23.37 5.32 -10.69
CA ASN A 108 22.39 6.37 -10.93
C ASN A 108 21.29 6.23 -9.89
N GLY A 109 21.50 6.90 -8.77
CA GLY A 109 20.44 7.37 -7.90
C GLY A 109 19.70 6.30 -7.11
N GLU A 110 19.91 6.33 -5.80
CA GLU A 110 18.78 6.24 -4.88
C GLU A 110 17.84 7.44 -5.15
N GLU A 111 17.20 7.48 -6.32
CA GLU A 111 16.21 8.50 -6.63
C GLU A 111 15.04 8.35 -5.66
N GLY A 112 15.01 9.28 -4.70
CA GLY A 112 13.83 9.72 -3.97
C GLY A 112 12.92 8.61 -3.45
N ARG A 113 13.39 7.80 -2.50
CA ARG A 113 12.47 6.95 -1.71
C ARG A 113 11.57 7.82 -0.84
N THR A 114 10.45 8.26 -1.40
CA THR A 114 9.38 8.88 -0.63
C THR A 114 8.38 7.80 -0.24
N MET A 115 8.42 7.35 1.02
CA MET A 115 7.46 6.37 1.54
C MET A 115 6.44 7.01 2.47
N VAL A 116 6.76 8.19 3.00
CA VAL A 116 5.87 8.97 3.84
C VAL A 116 5.59 10.27 3.08
N GLU A 117 4.34 10.51 2.69
CA GLU A 117 3.92 11.83 2.21
C GLU A 117 3.17 12.58 3.30
N THR A 118 3.43 13.87 3.41
CA THR A 118 2.70 14.76 4.32
C THR A 118 1.46 15.23 3.58
N ILE A 119 0.27 14.89 4.08
CA ILE A 119 -1.00 15.43 3.58
C ILE A 119 -1.46 16.43 4.64
N GLY A 120 -1.46 17.71 4.28
CA GLY A 120 -1.45 18.83 5.21
C GLY A 120 -2.68 18.99 6.12
N SER A 121 -2.43 19.55 7.29
CA SER A 121 -3.21 20.62 7.95
C SER A 121 -2.43 21.08 9.18
N ASP A 122 -2.58 22.37 9.48
CA ASP A 122 -1.85 23.18 10.46
C ASP A 122 -0.41 23.53 10.14
N GLU A 123 -0.19 24.82 9.98
CA GLU A 123 1.05 25.48 9.65
C GLU A 123 1.92 25.52 10.92
N PRO A 124 2.90 24.63 11.11
CA PRO A 124 3.69 24.60 12.34
C PRO A 124 4.77 25.68 12.23
N THR A 125 5.13 26.27 13.38
CA THR A 125 6.27 27.20 13.52
C THR A 125 7.57 26.60 12.93
N SER A 126 8.50 27.45 12.49
CA SER A 126 9.69 27.03 11.71
C SER A 126 10.51 25.90 12.37
N ASP A 127 10.64 25.89 13.69
CA ASP A 127 11.37 24.84 14.42
C ASP A 127 10.64 23.49 14.40
N ARG A 128 9.31 23.48 14.55
CA ARG A 128 8.49 22.25 14.47
C ARG A 128 8.60 21.60 13.10
N ARG A 129 8.66 22.40 12.03
CA ARG A 129 8.82 21.87 10.66
C ARG A 129 10.16 21.14 10.45
N VAL A 130 11.23 21.62 11.09
CA VAL A 130 12.56 21.00 10.97
C VAL A 130 12.60 19.65 11.71
N ASP A 131 12.03 19.60 12.91
CA ASP A 131 11.93 18.36 13.69
C ASP A 131 11.01 17.32 13.00
N ASP A 132 9.89 17.77 12.42
CA ASP A 132 8.97 16.90 11.66
C ASP A 132 9.64 16.32 10.40
N GLN A 133 10.43 17.12 9.68
CA GLN A 133 11.17 16.65 8.50
C GLN A 133 12.27 15.64 8.89
N ARG A 134 13.00 15.89 9.98
CA ARG A 134 14.00 14.96 10.51
C ARG A 134 13.38 13.64 10.94
N PHE A 135 12.28 13.70 11.68
CA PHE A 135 11.54 12.51 12.10
C PHE A 135 11.02 11.73 10.90
N LYS A 136 10.43 12.42 9.91
CA LYS A 136 9.91 11.83 8.69
C LYS A 136 11.00 11.11 7.88
N GLY A 137 12.14 11.76 7.66
CA GLY A 137 13.27 11.14 6.97
C GLY A 137 13.76 9.90 7.71
N ARG A 138 13.86 9.98 9.05
CA ARG A 138 14.25 8.81 9.85
C ARG A 138 13.23 7.67 9.80
N LEU A 139 11.94 7.99 9.79
CA LEU A 139 10.86 7.01 9.65
C LEU A 139 10.93 6.33 8.28
N GLU A 140 11.20 7.08 7.21
CA GLU A 140 11.40 6.51 5.87
C GLU A 140 12.59 5.56 5.85
N GLU A 141 13.74 5.96 6.39
CA GLU A 141 14.91 5.07 6.53
C GLU A 141 14.57 3.80 7.33
N ALA A 142 13.89 3.96 8.47
CA ALA A 142 13.53 2.85 9.34
C ALA A 142 12.56 1.88 8.65
N LEU A 143 11.58 2.39 7.90
CA LEU A 143 10.67 1.57 7.10
C LEU A 143 11.41 0.85 5.96
N ALA A 144 12.36 1.50 5.29
CA ALA A 144 13.19 0.87 4.25
C ALA A 144 14.10 -0.24 4.81
N ALA A 145 14.47 -0.17 6.09
CA ALA A 145 15.33 -1.14 6.75
C ALA A 145 14.56 -2.39 7.24
N LEU A 146 13.23 -2.33 7.33
CA LEU A 146 12.42 -3.51 7.65
C LEU A 146 12.53 -4.57 6.56
N SER A 147 12.38 -5.85 6.94
CA SER A 147 12.17 -6.89 5.93
C SER A 147 10.87 -6.64 5.16
N ASP A 148 10.80 -7.09 3.91
CA ASP A 148 9.60 -6.91 3.08
C ASP A 148 8.33 -7.44 3.78
N GLU A 149 8.47 -8.56 4.49
CA GLU A 149 7.38 -9.18 5.25
C GLU A 149 6.95 -8.38 6.50
N GLN A 150 7.89 -7.70 7.15
CA GLN A 150 7.59 -6.82 8.28
C GLN A 150 6.92 -5.53 7.80
N ARG A 151 7.48 -4.95 6.73
CA ARG A 151 7.02 -3.71 6.12
C ARG A 151 5.61 -3.85 5.57
N GLU A 152 5.29 -4.91 4.83
CA GLU A 152 3.94 -5.11 4.27
C GLU A 152 2.88 -5.16 5.38
N VAL A 153 3.17 -5.88 6.47
CA VAL A 153 2.25 -6.02 7.61
C VAL A 153 2.07 -4.68 8.33
N PHE A 154 3.16 -3.97 8.59
CA PHE A 154 3.12 -2.67 9.23
C PHE A 154 2.31 -1.68 8.40
N VAL A 155 2.54 -1.63 7.09
CA VAL A 155 1.87 -0.68 6.20
C VAL A 155 0.36 -0.94 6.15
N MET A 156 -0.03 -2.19 5.89
CA MET A 156 -1.45 -2.55 5.81
C MET A 156 -2.17 -2.33 7.15
N ARG A 157 -1.48 -2.57 8.28
CA ARG A 157 -2.08 -2.38 9.60
C ARG A 157 -2.22 -0.91 9.96
N GLN A 158 -1.15 -0.15 9.81
CA GLN A 158 -1.05 1.18 10.41
C GLN A 158 -1.56 2.30 9.50
N PHE A 159 -1.37 2.16 8.19
CA PHE A 159 -1.82 3.19 7.24
C PHE A 159 -3.15 2.85 6.58
N ASP A 160 -3.40 1.57 6.31
CA ASP A 160 -4.60 1.14 5.59
C ASP A 160 -5.72 0.61 6.51
N GLY A 161 -5.40 0.43 7.79
CA GLY A 161 -6.35 0.06 8.84
C GLY A 161 -6.88 -1.38 8.75
N LEU A 162 -6.20 -2.28 8.02
CA LEU A 162 -6.64 -3.68 7.91
C LEU A 162 -6.50 -4.40 9.27
N ALA A 163 -7.47 -5.25 9.59
CA ALA A 163 -7.39 -6.18 10.72
C ALA A 163 -6.34 -7.26 10.46
N PHE A 164 -5.75 -7.83 11.52
CA PHE A 164 -4.75 -8.90 11.35
C PHE A 164 -5.27 -10.10 10.56
N LYS A 165 -6.55 -10.43 10.72
CA LYS A 165 -7.22 -11.47 9.93
C LYS A 165 -7.29 -11.12 8.43
N GLU A 166 -7.59 -9.87 8.09
CA GLU A 166 -7.59 -9.39 6.69
C GLU A 166 -6.18 -9.44 6.10
N ILE A 167 -5.19 -8.99 6.85
CA ILE A 167 -3.79 -9.04 6.41
C ILE A 167 -3.35 -10.50 6.19
N ALA A 168 -3.77 -11.41 7.07
CA ALA A 168 -3.48 -12.84 6.92
C ALA A 168 -4.08 -13.42 5.63
N GLU A 169 -5.32 -13.03 5.30
CA GLU A 169 -5.98 -13.38 4.02
C GLU A 169 -5.23 -12.79 2.82
N VAL A 170 -4.82 -11.51 2.87
CA VAL A 170 -4.07 -10.82 1.80
C VAL A 170 -2.69 -11.44 1.56
N VAL A 171 -1.99 -11.77 2.64
CA VAL A 171 -0.61 -12.28 2.60
C VAL A 171 -0.57 -13.78 2.30
N GLY A 172 -1.63 -14.52 2.66
CA GLY A 172 -1.71 -15.98 2.51
C GLY A 172 -0.96 -16.74 3.61
N THR A 173 -1.05 -16.28 4.87
CA THR A 173 -0.43 -16.93 6.03
C THR A 173 -1.33 -16.89 7.26
N SER A 174 -0.89 -17.44 8.40
CA SER A 174 -1.68 -17.44 9.64
C SER A 174 -1.73 -16.06 10.29
N GLU A 175 -2.83 -15.76 11.00
CA GLU A 175 -2.95 -14.52 11.78
C GLU A 175 -1.84 -14.39 12.85
N ASN A 176 -1.40 -15.52 13.42
CA ASN A 176 -0.30 -15.56 14.38
C ASN A 176 1.05 -15.15 13.74
N THR A 177 1.29 -15.57 12.49
CA THR A 177 2.45 -15.14 11.72
C THR A 177 2.42 -13.63 11.49
N ILE A 178 1.26 -13.08 11.12
CA ILE A 178 1.08 -11.63 10.92
C ILE A 178 1.35 -10.86 12.21
N LYS A 179 0.77 -11.29 13.34
CA LYS A 179 1.01 -10.66 14.65
C LYS A 179 2.50 -10.68 15.02
N SER A 180 3.19 -11.77 14.72
CA SER A 180 4.63 -11.89 14.97
C SER A 180 5.44 -10.93 14.10
N ARG A 181 5.13 -10.85 12.80
CA ARG A 181 5.76 -9.88 11.87
C ARG A 181 5.52 -8.45 12.31
N MET A 182 4.31 -8.12 12.75
CA MET A 182 3.97 -6.80 13.30
C MET A 182 4.79 -6.48 14.55
N ARG A 183 4.92 -7.43 15.48
CA ARG A 183 5.72 -7.24 16.70
C ARG A 183 7.17 -6.89 16.35
N TYR A 184 7.81 -7.67 15.47
CA TYR A 184 9.19 -7.42 15.06
C TYR A 184 9.34 -6.12 14.28
N ALA A 185 8.36 -5.75 13.44
CA ALA A 185 8.34 -4.45 12.78
C ALA A 185 8.37 -3.30 13.82
N LEU A 186 7.51 -3.38 14.84
CA LEU A 186 7.46 -2.36 15.90
C LEU A 186 8.73 -2.30 16.74
N GLU A 187 9.34 -3.44 17.06
CA GLU A 187 10.62 -3.50 17.78
C GLU A 187 11.73 -2.81 16.99
N ASN A 188 11.85 -3.13 15.69
CA ASN A 188 12.85 -2.53 14.80
C ASN A 188 12.64 -1.02 14.62
N LEU A 189 11.38 -0.59 14.42
CA LEU A 189 11.04 0.82 14.29
C LEU A 189 11.32 1.61 15.58
N ARG A 190 10.97 1.05 16.75
CA ARG A 190 11.29 1.68 18.05
C ARG A 190 12.79 1.84 18.25
N ALA A 191 13.56 0.81 17.93
CA ALA A 191 15.02 0.88 18.03
C ALA A 191 15.62 1.94 17.09
N ALA A 192 15.09 2.07 15.87
CA ALA A 192 15.55 3.03 14.87
C ALA A 192 15.15 4.49 15.18
N LEU A 193 14.05 4.68 15.93
CA LEU A 193 13.46 5.98 16.26
C LEU A 193 13.66 6.41 17.72
N LYS A 194 14.47 5.68 18.50
CA LYS A 194 14.71 5.93 19.93
C LYS A 194 15.13 7.37 20.23
N ASP A 195 15.87 8.00 19.31
CA ASP A 195 16.41 9.35 19.50
C ASP A 195 15.31 10.44 19.44
N PHE A 196 14.10 10.07 18.98
CA PHE A 196 12.92 10.95 18.91
C PHE A 196 11.91 10.69 20.03
N TYR A 197 12.04 9.60 20.78
CA TYR A 197 11.17 9.22 21.89
C TYR A 197 12.03 8.73 23.07
N PRO A 198 12.62 9.64 23.85
CA PRO A 198 13.41 9.31 25.03
C PRO A 198 12.59 8.69 26.17
#